data_AF-A0A660DY22-F1
#
_entry.id   AF-A0A660DY22-F1
#
_cell.length_a   1.000
_cell.length_b   1.000
_cell.length_c   1.000
_cell.angle_alpha   90.00
_cell.angle_beta   90.00
_cell.angle_gamma   90.00
#
_symmetry.space_group_name_H-M   'P 1'
#
loop_
_entity.id
_entity.type
_entity.pdbx_description
1 polymer ?
#
loop_
_entity_poly.entity_id
_entity_poly.type
_entity_poly.pdbx_seq_one_letter_code
_entity_poly.pdbx_strand_id
1 'polypeptide(L)'
;MKKSLKLIVATLAIGNLMGAVLVTTAQASSTTTPKSLRGTWYDYTGSHRYSVTKITAHTVSRYELKSNGKTTAKQIYSSGNSGRYKLRVAKLRQDYGGSVYLLNKGAASYQQLPLMWISHRTIHGKRYRILKNYTNGAFFSVYTKHKLTHSGDYQYTGTNYMHAIGK
;
A
#
# COMPACT_ATOMS: atom_id res chain seq x y z
N MET A 1 -13.15 10.44 65.82
CA MET A 1 -14.18 11.49 65.61
C MET A 1 -13.74 12.44 64.49
N LYS A 2 -14.72 13.00 63.77
CA LYS A 2 -14.67 14.01 62.67
C LYS A 2 -14.76 13.36 61.28
N LYS A 3 -15.98 13.09 60.79
CA LYS A 3 -17.04 13.98 60.22
C LYS A 3 -16.89 14.11 58.69
N SER A 4 -17.91 13.60 58.03
CA SER A 4 -18.29 13.60 56.61
C SER A 4 -18.52 14.99 56.00
N LEU A 5 -18.34 15.13 54.68
CA LEU A 5 -19.16 16.02 53.84
C LEU A 5 -19.24 15.49 52.39
N LYS A 6 -20.45 15.57 51.81
CA LYS A 6 -20.87 15.05 50.49
C LYS A 6 -20.94 16.18 49.44
N LEU A 7 -21.02 15.75 48.16
CA LEU A 7 -21.71 16.39 46.99
C LEU A 7 -20.95 17.58 46.33
N ILE A 8 -20.88 17.80 45.00
CA ILE A 8 -21.92 17.77 43.94
C ILE A 8 -21.28 17.89 42.51
N VAL A 9 -21.89 17.20 41.53
CA VAL A 9 -22.13 17.53 40.09
C VAL A 9 -21.04 17.50 39.01
N ALA A 10 -21.20 16.46 38.19
CA ALA A 10 -21.18 16.30 36.72
C ALA A 10 -20.65 17.41 35.77
N THR A 11 -19.89 16.96 34.76
CA THR A 11 -20.16 17.36 33.36
C THR A 11 -19.82 16.22 32.39
N LEU A 12 -20.79 15.91 31.53
CA LEU A 12 -20.69 15.06 30.35
C LEU A 12 -19.60 15.58 29.39
N ALA A 13 -18.76 14.67 28.88
CA ALA A 13 -18.19 14.82 27.54
C ALA A 13 -18.48 13.53 26.76
N ILE A 14 -19.57 13.58 26.00
CA ILE A 14 -19.88 12.64 24.94
C ILE A 14 -18.89 12.86 23.81
N GLY A 15 -18.38 11.76 23.25
CA GLY A 15 -17.90 11.71 21.88
C GLY A 15 -16.39 11.88 21.74
N ASN A 16 -15.72 10.79 21.38
CA ASN A 16 -15.30 10.66 19.98
C ASN A 16 -14.85 9.22 19.73
N LEU A 17 -15.56 8.60 18.78
CA LEU A 17 -15.11 7.54 17.88
C LEU A 17 -13.83 6.83 18.31
N MET A 18 -14.00 5.62 18.85
CA MET A 18 -13.00 4.56 18.87
C MET A 18 -12.55 4.30 17.42
N GLY A 19 -11.64 5.14 16.91
CA GLY A 19 -10.83 4.83 15.76
C GLY A 19 -10.05 3.59 16.13
N ALA A 20 -10.37 2.47 15.47
CA ALA A 20 -9.66 1.22 15.64
C ALA A 20 -8.16 1.50 15.46
N VAL A 21 -7.44 1.59 16.57
CA VAL A 21 -5.98 1.58 16.58
C VAL A 21 -5.64 0.20 16.04
N LEU A 22 -5.22 0.16 14.77
CA LEU A 22 -4.66 -1.02 14.16
C LEU A 22 -3.38 -1.36 14.91
N VAL A 23 -3.51 -2.11 16.02
CA VAL A 23 -2.38 -2.73 16.72
C VAL A 23 -1.83 -3.80 15.80
N THR A 24 -0.97 -3.38 14.87
CA THR A 24 -0.20 -4.29 14.03
C THR A 24 0.99 -4.75 14.87
N THR A 25 0.89 -5.95 15.43
CA THR A 25 2.05 -6.64 16.04
C THR A 25 3.14 -6.74 14.97
N ALA A 26 4.19 -5.93 15.10
CA ALA A 26 5.22 -5.77 14.09
C ALA A 26 6.02 -7.06 13.92
N GLN A 27 5.88 -7.71 12.77
CA GLN A 27 6.76 -8.79 12.36
C GLN A 27 8.13 -8.22 11.97
N ALA A 28 9.24 -8.92 12.27
CA ALA A 28 10.60 -8.44 12.05
C ALA A 28 10.79 -7.91 10.61
N SER A 29 11.32 -6.69 10.48
CA SER A 29 11.54 -6.07 9.17
C SER A 29 12.79 -6.64 8.50
N SER A 30 12.65 -7.19 7.30
CA SER A 30 13.75 -7.62 6.45
C SER A 30 14.19 -6.49 5.50
N THR A 31 15.39 -6.58 4.94
CA THR A 31 15.84 -5.75 3.81
C THR A 31 15.69 -6.46 2.46
N THR A 32 15.10 -7.66 2.47
CA THR A 32 14.93 -8.50 1.28
C THR A 32 13.46 -8.58 0.89
N THR A 33 13.13 -8.16 -0.33
CA THR A 33 11.76 -8.27 -0.85
C THR A 33 11.41 -9.73 -1.15
N PRO A 34 10.14 -10.15 -0.97
CA PRO A 34 9.68 -11.49 -1.31
C PRO A 34 9.84 -11.77 -2.80
N LYS A 35 10.27 -13.00 -3.17
CA LYS A 35 10.43 -13.42 -4.57
C LYS A 35 9.16 -13.19 -5.39
N SER A 36 7.98 -13.40 -4.80
CA SER A 36 6.68 -13.19 -5.45
C SER A 36 6.47 -11.76 -5.94
N LEU A 37 6.96 -10.73 -5.24
CA LEU A 37 6.81 -9.33 -5.63
C LEU A 37 7.82 -8.89 -6.70
N ARG A 38 8.92 -9.63 -6.89
CA ARG A 38 10.04 -9.16 -7.72
C ARG A 38 9.69 -9.04 -9.21
N GLY A 39 10.43 -8.18 -9.89
CA GLY A 39 10.38 -7.86 -11.32
C GLY A 39 9.81 -6.46 -11.60
N THR A 40 9.59 -6.18 -12.88
CA THR A 40 9.04 -4.89 -13.34
C THR A 40 7.52 -4.98 -13.50
N TRP A 41 6.83 -3.95 -13.05
CA TRP A 41 5.38 -3.87 -13.03
C TRP A 41 4.93 -2.54 -13.65
N TYR A 42 3.92 -2.60 -14.49
CA TYR A 42 3.41 -1.48 -15.28
C TYR A 42 1.92 -1.27 -14.98
N ASP A 43 1.58 -0.05 -14.64
CA ASP A 43 0.21 0.44 -14.54
C ASP A 43 -0.01 1.47 -15.66
N TYR A 44 -1.07 1.29 -16.43
CA TYR A 44 -1.38 2.13 -17.58
C TYR A 44 -2.10 3.40 -17.13
N THR A 45 -1.44 4.54 -17.32
CA THR A 45 -1.92 5.86 -16.86
C THR A 45 -2.54 6.69 -17.99
N GLY A 46 -2.89 6.05 -19.12
CA GLY A 46 -3.48 6.70 -20.29
C GLY A 46 -2.43 7.15 -21.32
N SER A 47 -2.86 7.29 -22.57
CA SER A 47 -2.06 7.84 -23.68
C SER A 47 -0.68 7.18 -23.85
N HIS A 48 -0.61 5.84 -23.75
CA HIS A 48 0.65 5.07 -23.81
C HIS A 48 1.69 5.46 -22.75
N ARG A 49 1.24 6.00 -21.61
CA ARG A 49 2.06 6.28 -20.44
C ARG A 49 1.89 5.21 -19.38
N TYR A 50 2.93 5.02 -18.58
CA TYR A 50 2.93 3.99 -17.54
C TYR A 50 3.58 4.47 -16.25
N SER A 51 2.93 4.21 -15.13
CA SER A 51 3.58 4.17 -13.82
C SER A 51 4.33 2.84 -13.73
N VAL A 52 5.63 2.90 -13.45
CA VAL A 52 6.51 1.72 -13.41
C VAL A 52 7.03 1.52 -12.00
N THR A 53 6.85 0.30 -11.49
CA THR A 53 7.44 -0.14 -10.22
C THR A 53 8.34 -1.35 -10.49
N LYS A 54 9.64 -1.21 -10.25
CA LYS A 54 10.61 -2.31 -10.36
C LYS A 54 11.06 -2.75 -8.97
N ILE A 55 10.88 -4.02 -8.66
CA ILE A 55 11.18 -4.63 -7.36
C ILE A 55 12.28 -5.68 -7.55
N THR A 56 13.43 -5.49 -6.92
CA THR A 56 14.51 -6.48 -6.83
C THR A 56 14.62 -6.96 -5.39
N ALA A 57 15.54 -7.89 -5.10
CA ALA A 57 15.76 -8.37 -3.74
C ALA A 57 16.00 -7.22 -2.74
N HIS A 58 16.75 -6.19 -3.12
CA HIS A 58 17.22 -5.14 -2.20
C HIS A 58 16.90 -3.73 -2.66
N THR A 59 16.10 -3.57 -3.72
CA THR A 59 15.77 -2.26 -4.29
C THR A 59 14.32 -2.23 -4.78
N VAL A 60 13.65 -1.11 -4.55
CA VAL A 60 12.39 -0.76 -5.21
C VAL A 60 12.61 0.57 -5.92
N SER A 61 12.32 0.64 -7.23
CA SER A 61 12.35 1.89 -7.97
C SER A 61 11.00 2.20 -8.60
N ARG A 62 10.62 3.49 -8.58
CA ARG A 62 9.39 4.01 -9.16
C ARG A 62 9.71 5.16 -10.11
N TYR A 63 9.06 5.18 -11.26
CA TYR A 63 9.17 6.24 -12.26
C TYR A 63 8.01 6.15 -13.24
N GLU A 64 7.85 7.18 -14.07
CA GLU A 64 6.92 7.16 -15.20
C GLU A 64 7.69 6.87 -16.49
N LEU A 65 7.08 6.05 -17.35
CA LEU A 65 7.45 5.92 -18.75
C LEU A 65 6.47 6.75 -19.58
N LYS A 66 6.99 7.74 -20.31
CA LYS A 66 6.22 8.60 -21.21
C LYS A 66 5.99 7.89 -22.55
N SER A 67 5.00 8.37 -23.31
CA SER A 67 4.64 7.84 -24.63
C SER A 67 5.80 7.84 -25.63
N ASN A 68 6.69 8.84 -25.54
CA ASN A 68 7.90 8.95 -26.35
C ASN A 68 9.08 8.09 -25.86
N GLY A 69 8.85 7.16 -24.93
CA GLY A 69 9.87 6.27 -24.38
C GLY A 69 10.79 6.89 -23.30
N LYS A 70 10.70 8.21 -23.05
CA LYS A 70 11.50 8.86 -22.00
C LYS A 70 10.97 8.50 -20.61
N THR A 71 11.86 8.42 -19.63
CA THR A 71 11.50 8.17 -18.23
C THR A 71 11.63 9.42 -17.37
N THR A 72 10.79 9.58 -16.36
CA THR A 72 11.00 10.58 -15.31
C THR A 72 12.14 10.18 -14.37
N ALA A 73 12.54 11.10 -13.48
CA ALA A 73 13.49 10.81 -12.43
C ALA A 73 12.99 9.63 -11.57
N LYS A 74 13.89 8.69 -11.27
CA LYS A 74 13.56 7.49 -10.51
C LYS A 74 13.61 7.78 -9.02
N GLN A 75 12.54 7.44 -8.32
CA GLN A 75 12.57 7.33 -6.87
C GLN A 75 13.09 5.94 -6.50
N ILE A 76 14.21 5.87 -5.78
CA ILE A 76 14.91 4.61 -5.47
C ILE A 76 14.93 4.39 -3.96
N TYR A 77 14.43 3.23 -3.54
CA TYR A 77 14.51 2.72 -2.19
C TYR A 77 15.47 1.54 -2.17
N SER A 78 16.47 1.55 -1.29
CA SER A 78 17.50 0.51 -1.24
C SER A 78 17.82 0.12 0.20
N SER A 79 18.26 -1.13 0.43
CA SER A 79 18.71 -1.58 1.75
C SER A 79 19.91 -0.78 2.27
N GLY A 80 20.76 -0.28 1.37
CA GLY A 80 21.92 0.56 1.68
C GLY A 80 21.60 2.05 1.85
N ASN A 81 20.39 2.50 1.48
CA ASN A 81 20.00 3.89 1.68
C ASN A 81 19.70 4.17 3.17
N SER A 82 19.74 5.45 3.54
CA SER A 82 19.33 5.95 4.86
C SER A 82 17.99 6.70 4.80
N GLY A 83 17.44 7.00 5.98
CA GLY A 83 16.20 7.78 6.12
C GLY A 83 15.00 7.18 5.37
N ARG A 84 14.19 8.05 4.76
CA ARG A 84 12.94 7.69 4.06
C ARG A 84 13.13 6.78 2.84
N TYR A 85 14.32 6.75 2.27
CA TYR A 85 14.67 5.92 1.12
C TYR A 85 15.26 4.56 1.51
N LYS A 86 15.41 4.27 2.81
CA LYS A 86 15.82 2.94 3.27
C LYS A 86 14.72 1.92 3.03
N LEU A 87 15.05 0.86 2.30
CA LEU A 87 14.15 -0.26 2.09
C LEU A 87 13.98 -1.05 3.39
N ARG A 88 12.72 -1.22 3.81
CA ARG A 88 12.34 -2.07 4.94
C ARG A 88 11.10 -2.84 4.56
N VAL A 89 11.19 -4.15 4.63
CA VAL A 89 10.16 -5.08 4.20
C VAL A 89 9.51 -5.69 5.43
N ALA A 90 8.25 -5.36 5.67
CA ALA A 90 7.43 -5.97 6.69
C ALA A 90 6.29 -6.73 6.02
N LYS A 91 6.13 -8.02 6.36
CA LYS A 91 4.92 -8.77 6.03
C LYS A 91 3.86 -8.39 7.07
N LEU A 92 2.69 -7.97 6.61
CA LEU A 92 1.56 -7.67 7.48
C LEU A 92 0.75 -8.95 7.73
N ARG A 93 0.13 -9.02 8.91
CA ARG A 93 -0.85 -10.07 9.24
C ARG A 93 -2.20 -9.87 8.53
N GLN A 94 -2.42 -8.69 7.96
CA GLN A 94 -3.61 -8.40 7.17
C GLN A 94 -3.64 -9.26 5.91
N ASP A 95 -4.80 -9.83 5.65
CA ASP A 95 -5.08 -10.58 4.43
C ASP A 95 -5.96 -9.72 3.51
N TYR A 96 -5.46 -9.42 2.32
CA TYR A 96 -6.21 -8.80 1.22
C TYR A 96 -6.35 -9.79 0.05
N GLY A 97 -6.67 -11.05 0.39
CA GLY A 97 -6.65 -12.19 -0.52
C GLY A 97 -5.23 -12.72 -0.83
N GLY A 98 -4.26 -12.47 0.05
CA GLY A 98 -2.87 -12.89 -0.06
C GLY A 98 -1.92 -12.23 0.95
N SER A 99 -0.65 -12.62 0.91
CA SER A 99 0.38 -12.01 1.75
C SER A 99 0.63 -10.54 1.37
N VAL A 100 0.40 -9.64 2.33
CA VAL A 100 0.54 -8.19 2.17
C VAL A 100 1.88 -7.72 2.71
N TYR A 101 2.52 -6.81 1.98
CA TYR A 101 3.83 -6.29 2.34
C TYR A 101 3.86 -4.76 2.35
N LEU A 102 4.49 -4.21 3.37
CA LEU A 102 4.95 -2.84 3.44
C LEU A 102 6.44 -2.81 3.07
N LEU A 103 6.83 -2.03 2.06
CA LEU A 103 8.20 -2.04 1.51
C LEU A 103 9.07 -0.86 1.95
N ASN A 104 8.57 0.07 2.76
CA ASN A 104 9.39 1.02 3.50
C ASN A 104 8.69 1.46 4.80
N LYS A 105 9.42 2.12 5.69
CA LYS A 105 8.84 2.78 6.86
C LYS A 105 9.16 4.27 6.77
N GLY A 106 8.29 5.02 6.10
CA GLY A 106 8.28 6.48 6.15
C GLY A 106 7.70 6.97 7.48
N ALA A 107 8.14 8.12 7.98
CA ALA A 107 7.60 8.70 9.21
C ALA A 107 6.15 9.19 9.02
N ALA A 108 5.84 9.67 7.82
CA ALA A 108 4.50 10.06 7.41
C ALA A 108 3.98 9.19 6.27
N SER A 109 2.65 9.04 6.16
CA SER A 109 1.98 8.20 5.16
C SER A 109 2.35 8.57 3.71
N TYR A 110 2.49 9.86 3.40
CA TYR A 110 2.89 10.32 2.06
C TYR A 110 4.34 9.95 1.69
N GLN A 111 5.16 9.59 2.68
CA GLN A 111 6.55 9.13 2.46
C GLN A 111 6.63 7.61 2.32
N GLN A 112 5.52 6.90 2.55
CA GLN A 112 5.47 5.45 2.47
C GLN A 112 5.15 5.01 1.04
N LEU A 113 5.79 3.92 0.63
CA LEU A 113 5.32 3.08 -0.46
C LEU A 113 3.97 2.50 -0.02
N PRO A 114 2.99 2.41 -0.95
CA PRO A 114 1.71 1.80 -0.64
C PRO A 114 1.90 0.34 -0.25
N LEU A 115 0.90 -0.24 0.42
CA LEU A 115 0.85 -1.67 0.69
C LEU A 115 0.79 -2.43 -0.63
N MET A 116 1.53 -3.52 -0.75
CA MET A 116 1.68 -4.28 -1.99
C MET A 116 1.46 -5.77 -1.78
N TRP A 117 0.73 -6.41 -2.69
CA TRP A 117 0.52 -7.85 -2.71
C TRP A 117 0.27 -8.37 -4.13
N ILE A 118 0.46 -9.68 -4.31
CA ILE A 118 0.13 -10.35 -5.57
C ILE A 118 -1.32 -10.80 -5.54
N SER A 119 -1.99 -10.66 -6.68
CA SER A 119 -3.33 -11.20 -6.90
C SER A 119 -3.51 -11.58 -8.38
N HIS A 120 -4.74 -11.87 -8.76
CA HIS A 120 -5.14 -12.05 -10.16
C HIS A 120 -6.33 -11.15 -10.48
N ARG A 121 -6.37 -10.62 -11.70
CA ARG A 121 -7.50 -9.82 -12.18
C ARG A 121 -7.70 -10.04 -13.68
N THR A 122 -8.95 -10.08 -14.09
CA THR A 122 -9.32 -10.03 -15.50
C THR A 122 -9.31 -8.58 -15.96
N ILE A 123 -8.50 -8.27 -16.96
CA ILE A 123 -8.41 -6.95 -17.58
C ILE A 123 -8.70 -7.15 -19.06
N HIS A 124 -9.78 -6.55 -19.55
CA HIS A 124 -10.20 -6.64 -20.95
C HIS A 124 -10.26 -8.08 -21.48
N GLY A 125 -10.98 -8.96 -20.77
CA GLY A 125 -11.21 -10.36 -21.15
C GLY A 125 -10.07 -11.34 -20.83
N LYS A 126 -8.89 -10.87 -20.39
CA LYS A 126 -7.76 -11.75 -20.08
C LYS A 126 -7.38 -11.69 -18.60
N ARG A 127 -7.15 -12.86 -17.99
CA ARG A 127 -6.70 -12.97 -16.60
C ARG A 127 -5.19 -12.75 -16.50
N TYR A 128 -4.79 -11.80 -15.68
CA TYR A 128 -3.39 -11.47 -15.42
C TYR A 128 -3.02 -11.73 -13.98
N ARG A 129 -1.76 -12.13 -13.76
CA ARG A 129 -1.10 -12.01 -12.46
C ARG A 129 -0.70 -10.55 -12.26
N ILE A 130 -1.15 -9.97 -11.16
CA ILE A 130 -1.03 -8.53 -10.91
C ILE A 130 -0.30 -8.25 -9.60
N LEU A 131 0.37 -7.10 -9.55
CA LEU A 131 0.77 -6.45 -8.31
C LEU A 131 -0.31 -5.41 -8.01
N LYS A 132 -1.05 -5.63 -6.93
CA LYS A 132 -2.05 -4.70 -6.43
C LYS A 132 -1.41 -3.83 -5.37
N ASN A 133 -1.76 -2.55 -5.36
CA ASN A 133 -1.48 -1.70 -4.23
C ASN A 133 -2.76 -0.98 -3.77
N TYR A 134 -2.78 -0.61 -2.49
CA TYR A 134 -3.86 0.19 -1.90
C TYR A 134 -3.36 1.60 -1.67
N THR A 135 -4.13 2.56 -2.18
CA THR A 135 -3.98 3.96 -1.81
C THR A 135 -5.25 4.37 -1.04
N ASN A 136 -5.11 5.22 -0.02
CA ASN A 136 -6.24 5.69 0.79
C ASN A 136 -7.44 6.11 -0.08
N GLY A 137 -8.66 5.84 0.40
CA GLY A 137 -9.90 6.20 -0.30
C GLY A 137 -10.50 5.11 -1.20
N ALA A 138 -10.21 3.84 -0.90
CA ALA A 138 -10.73 2.66 -1.62
C ALA A 138 -10.31 2.57 -3.10
N PHE A 139 -9.23 3.26 -3.48
CA PHE A 139 -8.63 3.20 -4.80
C PHE A 139 -7.49 2.17 -4.85
N PHE A 140 -7.51 1.32 -5.87
CA PHE A 140 -6.54 0.25 -6.06
C PHE A 140 -5.88 0.39 -7.41
N SER A 141 -4.57 0.61 -7.41
CA SER A 141 -3.79 0.49 -8.64
C SER A 141 -3.41 -0.95 -8.91
N VAL A 142 -3.48 -1.32 -10.19
CA VAL A 142 -3.26 -2.66 -10.70
C VAL A 142 -2.13 -2.62 -11.70
N TYR A 143 -0.98 -3.13 -11.27
CA TYR A 143 0.19 -3.22 -12.12
C TYR A 143 0.31 -4.63 -12.67
N THR A 144 0.71 -4.75 -13.93
CA THR A 144 0.92 -6.04 -14.59
C THR A 144 2.37 -6.18 -15.08
N LYS A 145 2.80 -7.39 -15.44
CA LYS A 145 4.14 -7.61 -15.99
C LYS A 145 4.32 -7.10 -17.42
N HIS A 146 3.22 -6.83 -18.11
CA HIS A 146 3.22 -6.42 -19.51
C HIS A 146 2.67 -4.99 -19.61
N LYS A 147 3.07 -4.26 -20.65
CA LYS A 147 2.46 -2.95 -20.93
C LYS A 147 1.08 -3.20 -21.55
N LEU A 148 0.03 -2.89 -20.80
CA LEU A 148 -1.35 -2.95 -21.30
C LEU A 148 -1.77 -1.58 -21.85
N THR A 149 -2.74 -1.57 -22.75
CA THR A 149 -3.34 -0.33 -23.30
C THR A 149 -4.62 0.10 -22.58
N HIS A 150 -5.02 -0.64 -21.53
CA HIS A 150 -6.20 -0.40 -20.73
C HIS A 150 -5.82 -0.41 -19.26
N SER A 151 -6.44 0.49 -18.48
CA SER A 151 -6.22 0.51 -17.04
C SER A 151 -6.85 -0.71 -16.38
N GLY A 152 -6.12 -1.31 -15.45
CA GLY A 152 -6.66 -2.35 -14.57
C GLY A 152 -7.21 -1.78 -13.26
N ASP A 153 -6.99 -0.49 -13.01
CA ASP A 153 -7.28 0.21 -11.77
C ASP A 153 -8.78 0.25 -11.51
N TYR A 154 -9.14 0.30 -10.23
CA TYR A 154 -10.53 0.34 -9.85
C TYR A 154 -10.70 0.93 -8.45
N GLN A 155 -11.91 1.41 -8.19
CA GLN A 155 -12.31 1.95 -6.91
C GLN A 155 -13.58 1.24 -6.46
N TYR A 156 -13.69 0.97 -5.17
CA TYR A 156 -14.97 0.58 -4.57
C TYR A 156 -15.68 1.81 -4.02
N THR A 157 -16.97 1.90 -4.26
CA THR A 157 -17.86 2.88 -3.62
C THR A 157 -18.43 2.26 -2.34
N GLY A 158 -18.36 2.99 -1.22
CA GLY A 158 -18.89 2.55 0.08
C GLY A 158 -17.85 2.02 1.08
N THR A 159 -18.31 1.82 2.32
CA THR A 159 -17.46 1.47 3.49
C THR A 159 -17.03 0.00 3.51
N ASN A 160 -17.70 -0.88 2.75
CA ASN A 160 -17.46 -2.33 2.75
C ASN A 160 -16.38 -2.80 1.76
N TYR A 161 -15.56 -1.89 1.22
CA TYR A 161 -14.54 -2.25 0.24
C TYR A 161 -13.53 -3.30 0.75
N MET A 162 -13.34 -3.38 2.07
CA MET A 162 -12.48 -4.38 2.71
C MET A 162 -12.95 -5.81 2.42
N HIS A 163 -14.26 -6.06 2.36
CA HIS A 163 -14.80 -7.37 1.99
C HIS A 163 -14.52 -7.70 0.52
N ALA A 164 -14.66 -6.70 -0.35
CA ALA A 164 -14.48 -6.88 -1.79
C ALA A 164 -13.02 -7.13 -2.21
N ILE A 165 -12.05 -6.88 -1.32
CA ILE A 165 -10.64 -7.24 -1.50
C ILE A 165 -10.22 -8.52 -0.77
N GLY A 166 -11.18 -9.32 -0.29
CA GLY A 166 -10.93 -10.65 0.28
C GLY A 166 -10.84 -10.67 1.80
N LYS A 167 -11.75 -9.95 2.48
CA LYS A 167 -11.91 -10.00 3.93
C LYS A 167 -13.32 -10.42 4.34
#